data_AF-A0A2S7U4W3-F1
#
_entry.id   AF-A0A2S7U4W3-F1
#
_cell.length_a   1.000
_cell.length_b   1.000
_cell.length_c   1.000
_cell.angle_alpha   90.00
_cell.angle_beta   90.00
_cell.angle_gamma   90.00
#
_symmetry.space_group_name_H-M   'P 1'
#
loop_
_entity.id
_entity.type
_entity.pdbx_description
1 polymer ?
#
loop_
_entity_poly.entity_id
_entity_poly.type
_entity_poly.pdbx_seq_one_letter_code
_entity_poly.pdbx_strand_id
1 'polypeptide(L)'
;MKNYLWCNFLAHFPVAVTLFLFASSLLAEDSAQIKTSAEKQAPFSFVQMCDTQLGMGGCEHDVMTFKLAVKQINAMKPDFVVICGDLVQKANDKSFADFKAIKAGFVLPCHCAAGHTHKQITNEYKGIQLVNGEW
;
A
#
# COMPACT_ATOMS: atom_id res chain seq x y z
N MET A 1 -59.31 -61.68 -43.29
CA MET A 1 -58.26 -61.50 -44.31
C MET A 1 -57.00 -61.02 -43.61
N LYS A 2 -55.85 -61.58 -43.99
CA LYS A 2 -54.56 -61.53 -43.30
C LYS A 2 -53.94 -60.13 -43.40
N ASN A 3 -53.53 -59.54 -42.28
CA ASN A 3 -52.61 -58.40 -42.30
C ASN A 3 -51.19 -58.89 -42.06
N TYR A 4 -50.41 -58.72 -43.12
CA TYR A 4 -48.97 -58.74 -43.18
C TYR A 4 -48.40 -57.60 -42.34
N LEU A 5 -47.25 -57.85 -41.69
CA LEU A 5 -45.99 -57.10 -41.77
C LEU A 5 -45.25 -57.22 -40.43
N TRP A 6 -44.53 -58.32 -40.31
CA TRP A 6 -43.24 -58.31 -39.64
C TRP A 6 -42.27 -57.53 -40.52
N CYS A 7 -41.73 -56.43 -40.01
CA CYS A 7 -40.36 -55.94 -40.21
C CYS A 7 -40.31 -54.46 -39.85
N ASN A 8 -39.65 -54.17 -38.73
CA ASN A 8 -38.80 -53.00 -38.45
C ASN A 8 -38.75 -52.81 -36.94
N PHE A 9 -38.28 -53.84 -36.24
CA PHE A 9 -37.94 -53.75 -34.85
C PHE A 9 -36.50 -53.23 -34.75
N LEU A 10 -36.39 -51.98 -34.27
CA LEU A 10 -35.28 -51.48 -33.46
C LEU A 10 -33.88 -51.43 -34.12
N ALA A 11 -33.69 -50.47 -35.03
CA ALA A 11 -32.36 -50.00 -35.44
C ALA A 11 -32.10 -48.53 -35.05
N HIS A 12 -32.59 -48.06 -33.90
CA HIS A 12 -32.49 -46.65 -33.49
C HIS A 12 -32.14 -46.48 -31.99
N PHE A 13 -31.14 -47.21 -31.49
CA PHE A 13 -30.81 -47.18 -30.05
C PHE A 13 -29.38 -46.81 -29.61
N PRO A 14 -28.46 -46.24 -30.43
CA PRO A 14 -27.23 -45.70 -29.85
C PRO A 14 -27.00 -44.19 -30.05
N VAL A 15 -27.88 -43.44 -30.72
CA VAL A 15 -27.62 -42.01 -31.01
C VAL A 15 -28.19 -41.06 -29.96
N ALA A 16 -29.33 -41.40 -29.35
CA ALA A 16 -30.00 -40.51 -28.39
C ALA A 16 -29.28 -40.43 -27.02
N VAL A 17 -28.62 -41.51 -26.59
CA VAL A 17 -27.97 -41.59 -25.27
C VAL A 17 -26.63 -40.82 -25.25
N THR A 18 -25.91 -40.80 -26.37
CA THR A 18 -24.65 -40.03 -26.51
C THR A 18 -24.89 -38.53 -26.64
N LEU A 19 -26.01 -38.10 -27.23
CA LEU A 19 -26.35 -36.67 -27.32
C LEU A 19 -26.73 -36.08 -25.95
N PHE A 20 -27.36 -36.88 -25.09
CA PHE A 20 -27.80 -36.42 -23.77
C PHE A 20 -26.63 -36.22 -22.79
N LEU A 21 -25.57 -37.02 -22.89
CA LEU A 21 -24.40 -36.91 -22.01
C LEU A 21 -23.50 -35.71 -22.35
N PHE A 22 -23.43 -35.30 -23.62
CA PHE A 22 -22.68 -34.11 -24.04
C PHE A 22 -23.39 -32.79 -23.70
N ALA A 23 -24.73 -32.78 -23.63
CA ALA A 23 -25.48 -31.58 -23.26
C ALA A 23 -25.29 -31.19 -21.78
N SER A 24 -25.11 -32.18 -20.89
CA SER A 24 -24.88 -31.94 -19.46
C SER A 24 -23.50 -31.36 -19.14
N SER A 25 -22.48 -31.60 -19.97
CA SER A 25 -21.16 -30.98 -19.81
C SER A 25 -21.10 -29.52 -20.26
N LEU A 26 -22.09 -29.03 -21.01
CA LEU A 26 -22.13 -27.64 -21.50
C LEU A 26 -22.84 -26.67 -20.52
N LEU A 27 -23.39 -27.16 -19.41
CA LEU A 27 -24.03 -26.33 -18.37
C LEU A 27 -23.16 -26.14 -17.12
N ALA A 28 -21.91 -26.62 -17.15
CA ALA A 28 -20.93 -26.42 -16.10
C ALA A 28 -19.85 -25.39 -16.51
N GLU A 29 -20.26 -24.33 -17.20
CA GLU A 29 -19.52 -23.07 -17.10
C GLU A 29 -20.06 -22.35 -15.86
N ASP A 30 -19.62 -22.82 -14.69
CA ASP A 30 -19.70 -22.02 -13.47
C ASP A 30 -18.84 -20.78 -13.76
N SER A 31 -19.52 -19.74 -14.23
CA SER A 31 -18.94 -18.41 -14.38
C SER A 31 -18.46 -17.98 -12.99
N ALA A 32 -17.23 -18.37 -12.67
CA ALA A 32 -16.44 -17.82 -11.59
C ALA A 32 -16.24 -16.34 -11.93
N GLN A 33 -17.26 -15.56 -11.63
CA GLN A 33 -17.23 -14.12 -11.55
C GLN A 33 -16.17 -13.80 -10.51
N ILE A 34 -14.93 -13.59 -10.97
CA ILE A 34 -13.92 -12.89 -10.21
C ILE A 34 -14.50 -11.49 -10.01
N LYS A 35 -15.25 -11.33 -8.91
CA LYS A 35 -15.58 -10.03 -8.34
C LYS A 35 -14.26 -9.46 -7.85
N THR A 36 -13.47 -8.89 -8.76
CA THR A 36 -12.51 -7.85 -8.39
C THR A 36 -13.36 -6.63 -8.08
N SER A 37 -13.97 -6.62 -6.90
CA SER A 37 -14.34 -5.36 -6.28
C SER A 37 -13.01 -4.67 -6.01
N ALA A 38 -12.55 -3.88 -6.96
CA ALA A 38 -11.56 -2.85 -6.71
C ALA A 38 -12.21 -1.92 -5.69
N GLU A 39 -12.09 -2.28 -4.41
CA GLU A 39 -12.43 -1.41 -3.31
C GLU A 39 -11.57 -0.17 -3.53
N LYS A 40 -12.24 0.96 -3.80
CA LYS A 40 -11.57 2.22 -4.06
C LYS A 40 -10.88 2.61 -2.76
N GLN A 41 -9.64 2.15 -2.58
CA GLN A 41 -8.82 2.45 -1.42
C GLN A 41 -8.77 3.96 -1.27
N ALA A 42 -8.97 4.43 -0.04
CA ALA A 42 -8.85 5.85 0.25
C ALA A 42 -7.48 6.33 -0.28
N PRO A 43 -7.42 7.53 -0.88
CA PRO A 43 -6.17 8.06 -1.41
C PRO A 43 -5.15 8.16 -0.26
N PHE A 44 -4.04 7.45 -0.42
CA PHE A 44 -2.92 7.49 0.52
C PHE A 44 -2.08 8.75 0.25
N SER A 45 -1.66 9.42 1.31
CA SER A 45 -0.82 10.61 1.25
C SER A 45 0.21 10.62 2.36
N PHE A 46 1.42 11.08 2.06
CA PHE A 46 2.47 11.26 3.05
C PHE A 46 3.24 12.53 2.74
N VAL A 47 3.93 13.06 3.75
CA VAL A 47 4.84 14.19 3.59
C VAL A 47 6.27 13.71 3.77
N GLN A 48 7.15 14.16 2.88
CA GLN A 48 8.60 14.04 3.04
C GLN A 48 9.18 15.39 3.44
N MET A 49 9.91 15.41 4.54
CA MET A 49 10.80 16.49 4.94
C MET A 49 12.25 16.01 4.77
N CYS A 50 13.16 16.93 4.48
CA CYS A 50 14.60 16.64 4.43
C CYS A 50 15.36 17.71 5.22
N ASP A 51 16.54 17.35 5.71
CA ASP A 51 17.58 18.28 6.17
C ASP A 51 17.08 19.35 7.16
N THR A 52 16.49 18.94 8.29
CA THR A 52 16.02 19.92 9.29
C THR A 52 17.17 20.71 9.91
N GLN A 53 18.39 20.16 9.90
CA GLN A 53 19.67 20.76 10.29
C GLN A 53 19.57 21.75 11.46
N LEU A 54 18.87 21.36 12.53
CA LEU A 54 18.61 22.21 13.67
C LEU A 54 19.91 22.81 14.23
N GLY A 55 20.00 24.14 14.18
CA GLY A 55 21.15 24.93 14.60
C GLY A 55 22.05 25.44 13.47
N MET A 56 21.76 25.16 12.20
CA MET A 56 22.51 25.67 11.05
C MET A 56 22.18 27.14 10.74
N GLY A 57 20.89 27.52 10.77
CA GLY A 57 20.42 28.89 10.54
C GLY A 57 20.37 29.77 11.79
N GLY A 58 20.72 29.19 12.94
CA GLY A 58 20.51 29.77 14.27
C GLY A 58 19.42 29.02 15.02
N CYS A 59 19.62 28.78 16.33
CA CYS A 59 18.78 27.87 17.10
C CYS A 59 17.31 28.29 17.10
N GLU A 60 17.01 29.58 17.29
CA GLU A 60 15.64 30.10 17.31
C GLU A 60 14.95 29.99 15.95
N HIS A 61 15.66 30.31 14.86
CA HIS A 61 15.08 30.28 13.52
C HIS A 61 14.68 28.87 13.12
N ASP A 62 15.60 27.92 13.24
CA ASP A 62 15.37 26.53 12.82
C ASP A 62 14.27 25.87 13.66
N VAL A 63 14.23 26.17 14.96
CA VAL A 63 13.15 25.73 15.86
C VAL A 63 11.80 26.29 15.42
N MET A 64 11.72 27.59 15.06
CA MET A 64 10.47 28.20 14.60
C MET A 64 10.00 27.61 13.28
N THR A 65 10.90 27.45 12.31
CA THR A 65 10.58 26.93 10.98
C THR A 65 10.12 25.47 11.06
N PHE A 66 10.78 24.65 11.90
CA PHE A 66 10.34 23.27 12.12
C PHE A 66 8.98 23.20 12.84
N LYS A 67 8.74 24.03 13.86
CA LYS A 67 7.41 24.12 14.51
C LYS A 67 6.31 24.54 13.52
N LEU A 68 6.62 25.45 12.60
CA LEU A 68 5.69 25.86 11.55
C LEU A 68 5.38 24.69 10.60
N ALA A 69 6.39 23.93 10.17
CA ALA A 69 6.20 22.74 9.35
C ALA A 69 5.32 21.71 10.06
N VAL A 70 5.55 21.43 11.35
CA VAL A 70 4.70 20.54 12.17
C VAL A 70 3.25 21.02 12.15
N LYS A 71 3.00 22.31 12.39
CA LYS A 71 1.65 22.90 12.37
C LYS A 71 0.96 22.72 11.01
N GLN A 72 1.68 22.99 9.92
CA GLN A 72 1.14 22.87 8.56
C GLN A 72 0.83 21.42 8.21
N ILE A 73 1.73 20.49 8.52
CA ILE A 73 1.56 19.05 8.25
C ILE A 73 0.39 18.48 9.04
N ASN A 74 0.27 18.84 10.32
CA ASN A 74 -0.89 18.45 11.12
C ASN A 74 -2.23 18.94 10.49
N ALA A 75 -2.24 20.12 9.86
CA ALA A 75 -3.43 20.65 9.19
C ALA A 75 -3.74 19.94 7.87
N MET A 76 -2.72 19.48 7.14
CA MET A 76 -2.86 18.70 5.90
C MET A 76 -3.41 17.29 6.14
N LYS A 77 -3.22 16.73 7.34
CA LYS A 77 -3.66 15.37 7.73
C LYS A 77 -3.21 14.25 6.79
N PRO A 78 -1.91 14.16 6.42
CA PRO A 78 -1.40 12.99 5.70
C PRO A 78 -1.38 11.74 6.61
N ASP A 79 -1.22 10.57 6.01
CA ASP A 79 -1.18 9.29 6.74
C ASP A 79 0.06 9.18 7.64
N PHE A 80 1.20 9.73 7.20
CA PHE A 80 2.42 9.87 8.00
C PHE A 80 3.34 10.96 7.41
N VAL A 81 4.39 11.28 8.18
CA VAL A 81 5.53 12.08 7.71
C VAL A 81 6.82 11.28 7.82
N VAL A 82 7.69 11.42 6.83
CA VAL A 82 9.07 10.95 6.87
C VAL A 82 10.02 12.14 6.89
N ILE A 83 11.02 12.11 7.76
CA ILE A 83 12.13 13.07 7.78
C ILE A 83 13.39 12.34 7.30
N CYS A 84 13.88 12.72 6.13
CA CYS A 84 15.04 12.13 5.49
C CYS A 84 16.30 12.92 5.83
N GLY A 85 17.05 12.42 6.83
CA GLY A 85 18.43 12.83 7.06
C GLY A 85 18.64 14.19 7.73
N ASP A 86 19.91 14.38 8.13
CA ASP A 86 20.46 15.63 8.68
C ASP A 86 19.53 16.36 9.64
N LEU A 87 19.13 15.62 10.68
CA LEU A 87 18.16 16.07 11.67
C LEU A 87 18.67 17.29 12.46
N VAL A 88 19.96 17.26 12.81
CA VAL A 88 20.64 18.24 13.66
C VAL A 88 21.98 18.62 13.07
N GLN A 89 22.39 19.89 13.21
CA GLN A 89 23.69 20.36 12.72
C GLN A 89 24.86 19.77 13.52
N LYS A 90 24.70 19.67 14.85
CA LYS A 90 25.68 19.07 15.76
C LYS A 90 25.05 17.87 16.45
N ALA A 91 25.60 16.68 16.20
CA ALA A 91 25.16 15.44 16.85
C ALA A 91 25.57 15.43 18.34
N ASN A 92 24.70 15.98 19.20
CA ASN A 92 24.85 15.98 20.64
C ASN A 92 23.49 15.84 21.33
N ASP A 93 23.49 15.49 22.62
CA ASP A 93 22.27 15.20 23.38
C ASP A 93 21.28 16.36 23.41
N LYS A 94 21.77 17.60 23.51
CA LYS A 94 20.91 18.79 23.54
C LYS A 94 20.20 18.97 22.20
N SER A 95 20.93 18.93 21.10
CA SER A 95 20.36 19.10 19.75
C SER A 95 19.33 18.02 19.44
N PHE A 96 19.59 16.77 19.83
CA PHE A 96 18.60 15.69 19.69
C PHE A 96 17.40 15.84 20.63
N ALA A 97 17.59 16.36 21.84
CA ALA A 97 16.48 16.66 22.75
C ALA A 97 15.55 17.72 22.16
N ASP A 98 16.11 18.80 21.61
CA ASP A 98 15.35 19.87 20.95
C ASP A 98 14.61 19.34 19.72
N PHE A 99 15.28 18.56 18.86
CA PHE A 99 14.65 17.89 17.72
C PHE A 99 13.48 16.99 18.15
N LYS A 100 13.69 16.11 19.14
CA LYS A 100 12.67 15.20 19.65
C LYS A 100 11.48 15.96 20.24
N ALA A 101 11.72 17.05 20.94
CA ALA A 101 10.67 17.89 21.53
C ALA A 101 9.76 18.52 20.45
N ILE A 102 10.33 18.98 19.33
CA ILE A 102 9.56 19.55 18.23
C ILE A 102 8.84 18.44 17.44
N LYS A 103 9.53 17.33 17.14
CA LYS A 103 8.97 16.14 16.47
C LYS A 103 7.77 15.57 17.23
N ALA A 104 7.77 15.62 18.56
CA ALA A 104 6.63 15.19 19.38
C ALA A 104 5.35 16.00 19.14
N GLY A 105 5.42 17.14 18.45
CA GLY A 105 4.26 17.94 18.05
C GLY A 105 3.49 17.38 16.84
N PHE A 106 4.01 16.38 16.12
CA PHE A 106 3.23 15.69 15.09
C PHE A 106 2.08 14.89 15.72
N VAL A 107 0.85 15.09 15.24
CA VAL A 107 -0.33 14.30 15.67
C VAL A 107 -0.54 13.01 14.86
N LEU A 108 0.41 12.72 13.97
CA LEU A 108 0.43 11.62 13.02
C LEU A 108 1.78 10.88 13.13
N PRO A 109 1.87 9.63 12.65
CA PRO A 109 3.13 8.90 12.64
C PRO A 109 4.25 9.69 11.95
N CYS A 110 5.41 9.76 12.60
CA CYS A 110 6.59 10.44 12.08
C CYS A 110 7.81 9.51 12.15
N HIS A 111 8.32 9.15 10.98
CA HIS A 111 9.47 8.28 10.79
C HIS A 111 10.70 9.11 10.42
N CYS A 112 11.87 8.73 10.94
CA CYS A 112 13.13 9.37 10.57
C CYS A 112 13.99 8.37 9.82
N ALA A 113 14.45 8.74 8.64
CA ALA A 113 15.57 8.10 7.98
C ALA A 113 16.85 8.84 8.36
N ALA A 114 17.95 8.09 8.44
CA ALA A 114 19.27 8.66 8.64
C ALA A 114 19.68 9.54 7.45
N GLY A 115 20.67 10.42 7.65
CA GLY A 115 21.40 11.17 6.61
C GLY A 115 22.90 11.03 6.86
N HIS A 116 23.75 11.84 6.23
CA HIS A 116 25.22 11.72 6.23
C HIS A 116 25.81 11.55 7.64
N THR A 117 25.25 12.28 8.59
CA THR A 117 25.68 12.29 9.99
C THR A 117 25.10 11.13 10.84
N HIS A 118 24.34 10.22 10.26
CA HIS A 118 23.54 9.21 10.98
C HIS A 118 23.63 7.81 10.33
N LYS A 119 23.62 6.74 11.13
CA LYS A 119 23.62 5.35 10.63
C LYS A 119 22.26 4.99 10.03
N GLN A 120 22.25 4.32 8.87
CA GLN A 120 21.06 3.81 8.17
C GLN A 120 19.96 3.32 9.14
N ILE A 121 18.76 3.91 9.02
CA ILE A 121 17.54 3.46 9.72
C ILE A 121 16.56 3.02 8.63
N THR A 122 16.26 1.73 8.58
CA THR A 122 15.20 1.18 7.72
C THR A 122 13.88 1.28 8.47
N ASN A 123 12.84 1.84 7.84
CA ASN A 123 11.49 1.85 8.37
C ASN A 123 10.63 0.78 7.67
N GLU A 124 9.86 0.02 8.45
CA GLU A 124 8.87 -0.93 7.96
C GLU A 124 7.47 -0.32 8.11
N TYR A 125 6.99 0.43 7.11
CA TYR A 125 5.62 0.92 7.11
C TYR A 125 4.84 0.33 5.94
N LYS A 126 3.91 -0.61 6.21
CA LYS A 126 2.88 -1.15 5.28
C LYS A 126 3.26 -1.13 3.78
N GLY A 127 4.35 -1.82 3.41
CA GLY A 127 4.79 -1.97 2.02
C GLY A 127 5.59 -0.79 1.43
N ILE A 128 5.84 0.27 2.21
CA ILE A 128 6.75 1.37 1.90
C ILE A 128 8.05 1.15 2.66
N GLN A 129 9.13 0.95 1.90
CA GLN A 129 10.48 0.86 2.43
C GLN A 129 11.22 2.17 2.16
N LEU A 130 11.66 2.81 3.23
CA LEU A 130 12.51 4.00 3.15
C LEU A 130 13.96 3.54 3.18
N VAL A 131 14.67 3.74 2.07
CA VAL A 131 16.09 3.40 1.95
C VAL A 131 16.87 4.70 1.97
N ASN A 132 17.79 4.84 2.93
CA ASN A 132 18.79 5.91 2.90
C ASN A 132 20.00 5.44 2.08
N GLY A 133 20.45 6.26 1.14
CA GLY A 133 21.53 5.96 0.18
C GLY A 133 22.74 6.87 0.31
N GLU A 134 22.99 7.42 1.50
CA GLU A 134 24.15 8.28 1.72
C GLU A 134 25.40 7.48 2.06
N TRP A 135 26.50 7.84 1.40
CA TRP A 135 27.82 7.22 1.43
C TRP A 135 28.70 7.77 2.55
#